data_AF-A0A2H0RCV9-F1
#
_entry.id   AF-A0A2H0RCV9-F1
#
_cell.length_a   1.000
_cell.length_b   1.000
_cell.length_c   1.000
_cell.angle_alpha   90.00
_cell.angle_beta   90.00
_cell.angle_gamma   90.00
#
_symmetry.space_group_name_H-M   'P 1'
#
loop_
_entity.id
_entity.type
_entity.pdbx_description
1 polymer ?
#
loop_
_entity_poly.entity_id
_entity_poly.type
_entity_poly.pdbx_seq_one_letter_code
_entity_poly.pdbx_strand_id
1 'polypeptide(L)' 'MAYNNDGGNSGFDRKMYQGNWVCSKCQAPITELPFEPDPNRIDQLLCRDCHRASRQSFGGPRRDFGGRR' A
#
# COMPACT_ATOMS: atom_id res chain seq x y z
N MET A 1 -20.50 -25.34 -6.14
CA MET A 1 -19.42 -25.36 -5.14
C MET A 1 -19.44 -24.05 -4.35
N ALA A 2 -19.59 -24.11 -3.03
CA ALA A 2 -19.47 -22.95 -2.14
C ALA A 2 -17.98 -22.76 -1.80
N TYR A 3 -17.43 -21.59 -2.09
CA TYR A 3 -16.10 -21.21 -1.63
C TYR A 3 -16.25 -20.77 -0.17
N ASN A 4 -15.89 -21.66 0.75
CA ASN A 4 -15.81 -21.33 2.17
C ASN A 4 -14.69 -20.31 2.36
N ASN A 5 -15.07 -19.10 2.78
CA ASN A 5 -14.15 -18.00 3.07
C ASN A 5 -13.79 -18.00 4.56
N ASP A 6 -13.12 -19.07 5.00
CA ASP A 6 -12.49 -19.16 6.32
C ASP A 6 -11.13 -18.44 6.29
N GLY A 7 -11.17 -17.13 5.99
CA GLY A 7 -10.00 -16.27 5.96
C GLY A 7 -9.65 -15.79 7.36
N GLY A 8 -8.99 -16.64 8.13
CA GLY A 8 -8.51 -16.37 9.50
C GLY A 8 -7.95 -14.96 9.66
N ASN A 9 -8.68 -14.16 10.45
CA ASN A 9 -8.26 -12.88 10.98
C ASN A 9 -7.21 -13.13 12.07
N SER A 10 -6.03 -13.59 11.67
CA SER A 10 -4.87 -13.67 12.57
C SER A 10 -4.44 -12.23 12.84
N GLY A 11 -4.46 -11.85 14.12
CA GLY A 11 -4.17 -10.51 14.61
C GLY A 11 -2.76 -10.05 14.28
N PHE A 12 -2.55 -9.60 13.05
CA PHE A 12 -1.50 -8.64 12.76
C PHE A 12 -1.92 -7.37 13.50
N ASP A 13 -1.45 -7.20 14.74
CA ASP A 13 -1.45 -5.91 15.42
C ASP A 13 -0.89 -4.90 14.43
N ARG A 14 -1.78 -4.15 13.78
CA ARG A 14 -1.43 -3.11 12.81
C ARG A 14 -0.81 -2.00 13.64
N LYS A 15 0.46 -2.15 14.01
CA LYS A 15 1.20 -1.12 14.71
C LYS A 15 1.19 0.10 13.80
N MET A 16 0.41 1.09 14.21
CA MET A 16 0.43 2.41 13.61
C MET A 16 1.63 3.12 14.23
N TYR A 17 2.61 3.40 13.39
CA TYR A 17 3.78 4.18 13.76
C TYR A 17 3.40 5.64 13.66
N GLN A 18 3.56 6.36 14.77
CA GLN A 18 3.41 7.81 14.81
C GLN A 18 4.80 8.43 14.74
N GLY A 19 5.00 9.39 13.85
CA GLY A 19 6.27 10.06 13.64
C GLY A 19 6.11 11.28 12.75
N ASN A 20 7.18 12.03 12.50
CA ASN A 20 7.13 13.22 11.64
C ASN A 20 8.00 12.98 10.40
N TRP A 21 7.43 12.36 9.37
CA TRP A 21 8.15 12.08 8.12
C TRP A 21 7.71 13.01 6.99
N VAL A 22 8.57 13.19 6.00
CA VAL A 22 8.29 14.03 4.83
C VAL A 22 8.22 13.16 3.59
N CYS A 23 7.16 13.33 2.80
CA CYS A 23 7.03 12.64 1.51
C CYS A 23 8.02 13.22 0.49
N SER A 24 8.84 12.39 -0.14
CA SER A 24 9.82 12.86 -1.15
C SER A 24 9.18 13.40 -2.43
N LYS A 25 7.92 13.04 -2.70
CA LYS A 25 7.23 13.40 -3.95
C LYS A 25 6.34 14.63 -3.84
N CYS A 26 5.66 14.80 -2.70
CA CYS A 26 4.73 15.92 -2.48
C CYS A 26 5.10 16.79 -1.28
N GLN A 27 6.19 16.47 -0.57
CA GLN A 27 6.67 17.20 0.62
C GLN A 27 5.64 17.32 1.75
N ALA A 28 4.57 16.50 1.71
CA ALA A 28 3.54 16.49 2.75
C ALA A 28 4.09 15.87 4.05
N PRO A 29 3.72 16.43 5.22
CA PRO A 29 4.01 15.82 6.50
C PRO A 29 3.17 14.55 6.68
N ILE A 30 3.81 13.47 7.09
CA ILE A 30 3.18 12.19 7.39
C ILE A 30 3.33 11.96 8.89
N THR A 31 2.19 11.93 9.60
CA THR A 31 2.15 11.75 11.04
C THR A 31 1.95 10.30 11.47
N GLU A 32 1.36 9.47 10.59
CA GLU A 32 0.91 8.12 10.91
C GLU A 32 1.15 7.17 9.73
N LEU A 33 1.90 6.09 9.96
CA LEU A 33 2.18 5.05 8.97
C LEU A 33 1.84 3.66 9.51
N PRO A 34 1.22 2.78 8.70
CA PRO A 34 0.89 1.42 9.11
C PRO A 34 2.09 0.46 9.00
N PHE A 35 3.30 0.98 8.75
CA PHE A 35 4.55 0.24 8.64
C PHE A 35 5.67 1.07 9.25
N GLU A 36 6.71 0.39 9.75
CA GLU A 36 7.90 1.04 10.29
C GLU A 36 8.70 1.66 9.13
N PRO A 37 8.89 2.98 9.07
CA PRO A 37 9.67 3.59 8.00
C PRO A 37 11.16 3.37 8.24
N ASP A 38 11.83 2.77 7.27
CA ASP A 38 13.28 2.55 7.31
C ASP A 38 14.05 3.88 7.31
N PRO A 39 14.96 4.12 8.27
CA PRO A 39 15.74 5.36 8.34
C PRO A 39 16.64 5.58 7.12
N ASN A 40 17.06 4.49 6.46
CA ASN A 40 17.87 4.55 5.22
C ASN A 40 17.07 4.93 3.97
N ARG A 41 15.73 4.96 4.06
CA ARG A 41 14.83 5.15 2.90
C ARG A 41 13.87 6.32 3.11
N ILE A 42 14.10 7.17 4.12
CA ILE A 42 13.29 8.37 4.37
C ILE A 42 13.33 9.30 3.15
N ASP A 43 14.46 9.42 2.47
CA ASP A 43 14.61 10.21 1.23
C ASP A 43 13.80 9.68 0.04
N GLN A 44 13.29 8.45 0.10
CA GLN A 44 12.43 7.86 -0.93
C GLN A 44 11.04 7.52 -0.39
N LEU A 45 10.70 8.01 0.81
CA LEU A 45 9.45 7.70 1.46
C LEU A 45 8.30 8.39 0.72
N LEU A 46 7.34 7.59 0.26
CA LEU A 46 6.14 8.07 -0.39
C LEU A 46 4.97 8.02 0.58
N CYS A 47 4.16 9.09 0.61
CA CYS A 47 2.91 9.08 1.36
C CYS A 47 1.94 8.02 0.80
N ARG A 48 0.92 7.67 1.60
CA ARG A 48 -0.09 6.67 1.24
C ARG A 48 -0.71 6.95 -0.14
N ASP A 49 -0.93 8.23 -0.46
CA ASP A 49 -1.50 8.64 -1.74
C ASP A 49 -0.52 8.44 -2.91
N CYS A 50 0.71 8.96 -2.81
CA CYS A 50 1.74 8.79 -3.83
C CYS A 50 2.08 7.32 -4.09
N HIS A 51 2.12 6.52 -3.03
CA HIS A 51 2.35 5.09 -3.10
C HIS A 51 1.18 4.35 -3.74
N ARG A 52 -0.06 4.72 -3.41
CA ARG A 52 -1.26 4.20 -4.07
C ARG A 52 -1.28 4.58 -5.55
N ALA A 53 -0.92 5.81 -5.90
CA ALA A 53 -0.81 6.28 -7.28
C ALA A 53 0.21 5.47 -8.08
N SER A 54 1.37 5.19 -7.50
CA SER A 54 2.40 4.33 -8.11
C SER A 54 1.86 2.92 -8.38
N ARG A 55 1.20 2.29 -7.40
CA ARG A 55 0.65 0.93 -7.54
C ARG A 55 -0.49 0.82 -8.56
N GLN A 56 -1.28 1.88 -8.75
CA GLN A 56 -2.34 1.92 -9.75
C GLN A 56 -1.80 1.77 -11.18
N SER A 57 -0.56 2.20 -11.44
CA SER A 57 0.06 2.07 -12.76
C SER A 57 0.60 0.66 -13.06
N PHE A 58 0.95 -0.12 -12.02
CA PHE A 58 1.48 -1.48 -12.19
C PHE A 58 0.39 -2.57 -12.18
N GLY A 59 -0.82 -2.25 -11.71
CA GLY A 59 -2.01 -3.08 -11.86
C GLY A 59 -2.63 -2.94 -13.24
N GLY A 60 -1.88 -3.28 -14.28
CA GLY A 60 -2.39 -3.27 -15.66
C GLY A 60 -3.70 -4.06 -15.78
N PRO A 61 -4.60 -3.68 -16.70
CA PRO A 61 -5.88 -4.35 -16.88
C PRO A 61 -5.61 -5.83 -17.08
N ARG A 62 -6.27 -6.67 -16.27
CA ARG A 62 -6.43 -8.10 -16.56
C ARG A 62 -6.98 -8.12 -17.99
N ARG A 63 -6.11 -8.44 -18.94
CA ARG A 63 -6.49 -8.62 -20.33
C ARG A 63 -7.41 -9.82 -20.33
N ASP A 64 -8.69 -9.50 -20.21
CA ASP A 64 -9.80 -10.31 -20.63
C ASP A 64 -9.55 -10.67 -22.10
N PHE A 65 -8.81 -11.75 -22.32
CA PHE A 65 -8.74 -12.44 -23.61
C PHE A 65 -9.54 -13.74 -23.52
N GLY A 66 -10.67 -13.68 -22.82
CA GLY A 66 -11.77 -14.64 -22.83
C GLY A 66 -12.88 -14.19 -23.77
N GLY A 67 -12.52 -13.69 -24.95
CA GLY A 67 -13.44 -13.22 -25.98
C GLY A 67 -13.89 -14.36 -26.90
N ARG A 68 -14.91 -15.09 -26.47
CA ARG A 68 -15.91 -15.84 -27.27
C ARG A 68 -15.74 -15.80 -28.80
N ARG A 69 -15.34 -16.91 -29.41
CA ARG A 69 -15.89 -17.46 -30.67
C ARG A 69 -15.77 -18.98 -30.65
#